data_AF-A0A1F3TSY1-F1
#
_entry.id   AF-A0A1F3TSY1-F1
#
_cell.length_a   1.000
_cell.length_b   1.000
_cell.length_c   1.000
_cell.angle_alpha   90.00
_cell.angle_beta   90.00
_cell.angle_gamma   90.00
#
_symmetry.space_group_name_H-M   'P 1'
#
loop_
_entity.id
_entity.type
_entity.pdbx_description
1 polymer ?
#
loop_
_entity_poly.entity_id
_entity_poly.type
_entity_poly.pdbx_seq_one_letter_code
_entity_poly.pdbx_strand_id
1 'polypeptide(L)'
;MSGLQKIQQTIQFLFFPCLTTLLLTGANINAAEQTSCYRFLIDSNVTDSVDHHQSRFEKWCYRRNMDNNDIYIYNVDNAKVNPELAMLVDKNGILTHGSLAGGRVTVHRVNAKDFNPYSIPLSEPSDEQRIALTANEFSDFAESANEVLDIFKMSDSAPASLDIYQLQPSATANRLPWRGYWWPRKNMPMLTPLRKYDSYVAARGGGNPGAAAYEQAHHGYHGVSWSGHCNGWAAAAIIRSEPRSTRHDPISGVTFSVGDQKGMLSELDYCVSTAFFGKRNNGGGNNGDIRPELFHKTVLYYIGNLKKPVVMDYRQDPSVDNHVVSGYSMNIQQNGANRFIVTATMSFHRYDKSNTSSVGIAPRYTRIYKYNLTTNSSGQPIGGSWISSNPDFVWVPLSPARCKSNNQRITSAWIQQIIGI
;
A
#
# COMPACT_ATOMS: atom_id res chain seq x y z
N MET A 1 38.77 -9.51 -67.69
CA MET A 1 39.40 -8.73 -66.62
C MET A 1 38.55 -7.50 -66.35
N SER A 2 38.15 -7.30 -65.09
CA SER A 2 37.69 -6.07 -64.39
C SER A 2 36.89 -5.01 -65.17
N GLY A 3 35.73 -4.50 -64.73
CA GLY A 3 35.14 -4.46 -63.41
C GLY A 3 34.29 -3.17 -63.31
N LEU A 4 32.99 -3.37 -63.05
CA LEU A 4 32.00 -2.49 -62.38
C LEU A 4 32.15 -0.96 -62.43
N GLN A 5 31.15 -0.29 -63.04
CA GLN A 5 30.58 0.95 -62.51
C GLN A 5 29.08 1.09 -62.85
N LYS A 6 28.37 1.69 -61.90
CA LYS A 6 26.92 1.73 -61.66
C LYS A 6 26.17 2.72 -62.56
N ILE A 7 24.90 2.44 -62.87
CA ILE A 7 23.90 3.45 -63.26
C ILE A 7 22.64 3.27 -62.40
N GLN A 8 22.14 4.42 -61.95
CA GLN A 8 21.02 4.67 -61.03
C GLN A 8 19.68 4.16 -61.55
N GLN A 9 18.81 3.68 -60.64
CA GLN A 9 17.37 3.87 -60.75
C GLN A 9 16.74 4.15 -59.38
N THR A 10 15.93 5.20 -59.39
CA THR A 10 15.15 5.83 -58.33
C THR A 10 14.07 4.89 -57.78
N ILE A 11 13.96 4.75 -56.46
CA ILE A 11 12.78 4.15 -55.81
C ILE A 11 12.20 5.17 -54.83
N GLN A 12 11.01 5.65 -55.17
CA GLN A 12 10.11 6.39 -54.28
C GLN A 12 9.74 5.53 -53.07
N PHE A 13 10.07 5.99 -51.87
CA PHE A 13 9.53 5.42 -50.64
C PHE A 13 8.07 5.87 -50.47
N LEU A 14 7.14 4.97 -50.79
CA LEU A 14 5.75 5.08 -50.32
C LEU A 14 5.75 4.81 -48.81
N PHE A 15 5.50 5.85 -48.03
CA PHE A 15 5.16 5.74 -46.61
C PHE A 15 3.80 5.04 -46.51
N PHE A 16 3.81 3.74 -46.21
CA PHE A 16 2.66 3.08 -45.61
C PHE A 16 2.68 3.38 -44.10
N PRO A 17 1.59 3.90 -43.50
CA PRO A 17 1.48 3.92 -42.06
C PRO A 17 1.41 2.46 -41.61
N CYS A 18 2.49 1.97 -41.01
CA CYS A 18 2.50 0.69 -40.32
C CYS A 18 1.56 0.82 -39.12
N LEU A 19 0.30 0.43 -39.31
CA LEU A 19 -0.61 0.13 -38.24
C LEU A 19 -0.04 -1.11 -37.55
N THR A 20 0.74 -0.91 -36.50
CA THR A 20 1.18 -1.99 -35.60
C THR A 20 -0.08 -2.58 -34.99
N THR A 21 -0.64 -3.57 -35.68
CA THR A 21 -1.71 -4.40 -35.16
C THR A 21 -1.03 -5.27 -34.13
N LEU A 22 -1.13 -4.88 -32.87
CA LEU A 22 -0.58 -5.63 -31.74
C LEU A 22 -1.29 -6.99 -31.73
N LEU A 23 -0.62 -8.03 -32.25
CA LEU A 23 -1.16 -9.39 -32.27
C LEU A 23 -1.18 -9.90 -30.82
N LEU A 24 -2.34 -9.82 -30.18
CA LEU A 24 -2.62 -10.59 -28.97
C LEU A 24 -2.43 -12.07 -29.31
N THR A 25 -1.56 -12.77 -28.58
CA THR A 25 -1.42 -14.22 -28.71
C THR A 25 -2.76 -14.91 -28.39
N GLY A 26 -3.01 -16.11 -28.92
CA GLY A 26 -4.27 -16.83 -28.66
C GLY A 26 -4.59 -17.04 -27.17
N ALA A 27 -3.56 -17.15 -26.32
CA ALA A 27 -3.72 -17.21 -24.86
C ALA A 27 -4.19 -15.87 -24.27
N ASN A 28 -3.72 -14.73 -24.81
CA ASN A 28 -4.13 -13.40 -24.37
C ASN A 28 -5.56 -13.05 -24.80
N ILE A 29 -6.03 -13.59 -25.93
CA ILE A 29 -7.42 -13.42 -26.39
C ILE A 29 -8.39 -14.14 -25.44
N ASN A 30 -8.15 -15.41 -25.11
CA ASN A 30 -8.98 -16.15 -24.14
C ASN A 30 -8.96 -15.50 -22.75
N ALA A 31 -7.80 -14.99 -22.32
CA ALA A 31 -7.69 -14.28 -21.05
C ALA A 31 -8.50 -12.97 -21.04
N ALA A 32 -8.52 -12.23 -22.16
CA ALA A 32 -9.31 -11.01 -22.29
C ALA A 32 -10.82 -11.28 -22.22
N GLU A 33 -11.30 -12.33 -22.89
CA GLU A 33 -12.72 -12.72 -22.86
C GLU A 33 -13.21 -13.14 -21.47
N GLN A 34 -12.31 -13.70 -20.65
CA GLN A 34 -12.60 -14.14 -19.29
C GLN A 34 -12.36 -13.06 -18.23
N THR A 35 -11.99 -11.83 -18.63
CA THR A 35 -11.65 -10.74 -17.72
C THR A 35 -12.75 -9.67 -17.68
N SER A 36 -13.25 -9.39 -16.49
CA SER A 36 -14.16 -8.29 -16.20
C SER A 36 -13.49 -7.27 -15.29
N CYS A 37 -13.54 -5.99 -15.63
CA CYS A 37 -12.90 -4.94 -14.83
C CYS A 37 -13.93 -3.99 -14.23
N TYR A 38 -13.60 -3.44 -13.07
CA TYR A 38 -14.48 -2.62 -12.25
C TYR A 38 -13.70 -1.45 -11.66
N ARG A 39 -14.43 -0.39 -11.30
CA ARG A 39 -13.87 0.80 -10.66
C ARG A 39 -14.38 0.88 -9.23
N PHE A 40 -13.47 0.78 -8.27
CA PHE A 40 -13.81 0.82 -6.85
C PHE A 40 -13.43 2.15 -6.23
N LEU A 41 -14.32 2.68 -5.41
CA LEU A 41 -14.02 3.79 -4.53
C LEU A 41 -13.23 3.26 -3.33
N ILE A 42 -11.98 3.68 -3.19
CA ILE A 42 -11.17 3.36 -2.02
C ILE A 42 -11.27 4.51 -1.04
N ASP A 43 -11.99 4.25 0.04
CA ASP A 43 -12.11 5.19 1.15
C ASP A 43 -10.84 5.14 2.01
N SER A 44 -9.84 5.93 1.65
CA SER A 44 -8.57 5.98 2.34
C SER A 44 -8.59 7.01 3.47
N ASN A 45 -9.58 7.01 4.37
CA ASN A 45 -9.81 7.92 5.53
C ASN A 45 -8.62 8.10 6.51
N VAL A 46 -7.42 8.25 6.00
CA VAL A 46 -6.10 8.16 6.63
C VAL A 46 -5.52 9.56 6.89
N THR A 47 -6.16 10.62 6.38
CA THR A 47 -5.79 12.03 6.66
C THR A 47 -6.88 12.72 7.47
N ASP A 48 -6.51 13.87 8.02
CA ASP A 48 -7.33 14.65 8.93
C ASP A 48 -8.56 15.33 8.29
N SER A 49 -9.29 16.12 9.08
CA SER A 49 -10.48 16.86 8.62
C SER A 49 -10.12 18.18 7.91
N VAL A 50 -8.84 18.57 7.95
CA VAL A 50 -8.32 19.80 7.32
C VAL A 50 -7.89 19.50 5.88
N ASP A 51 -7.47 18.27 5.63
CA ASP A 51 -7.25 17.73 4.30
C ASP A 51 -8.54 17.07 3.79
N HIS A 52 -9.24 17.76 2.88
CA HIS A 52 -10.40 17.19 2.20
C HIS A 52 -9.92 16.08 1.27
N HIS A 53 -9.82 14.86 1.80
CA HIS A 53 -9.52 13.66 1.01
C HIS A 53 -10.42 13.60 -0.20
N GLN A 54 -9.80 13.59 -1.38
CA GLN A 54 -10.51 13.20 -2.58
C GLN A 54 -10.40 11.69 -2.71
N SER A 55 -11.52 11.02 -2.43
CA SER A 55 -11.85 9.68 -2.90
C SER A 55 -11.01 9.23 -4.09
N ARG A 56 -10.14 8.24 -3.87
CA ARG A 56 -9.38 7.61 -4.95
C ARG A 56 -10.22 6.48 -5.54
N PHE A 57 -10.18 6.38 -6.86
CA PHE A 57 -10.70 5.21 -7.54
C PHE A 57 -9.55 4.30 -7.92
N GLU A 58 -9.75 3.00 -7.75
CA GLU A 58 -8.84 1.97 -8.25
C GLU A 58 -9.56 1.08 -9.27
N LYS A 59 -8.88 0.75 -10.36
CA LYS A 59 -9.36 -0.22 -11.36
C LYS A 59 -8.86 -1.61 -11.01
N TRP A 60 -9.80 -2.55 -10.88
CA TRP A 60 -9.50 -3.94 -10.56
C TRP A 60 -10.21 -4.88 -11.52
N CYS A 61 -9.52 -5.92 -11.96
CA CYS A 61 -10.02 -6.91 -12.90
C CYS A 61 -10.15 -8.27 -12.23
N TYR A 62 -11.18 -9.02 -12.64
CA TYR A 62 -11.50 -10.38 -12.22
C TYR A 62 -11.39 -11.26 -13.45
N ARG A 63 -10.48 -12.24 -13.41
CA ARG A 63 -10.32 -13.26 -14.44
C ARG A 63 -10.74 -14.60 -13.88
N ARG A 64 -11.82 -15.17 -14.41
CA ARG A 64 -12.33 -16.47 -13.99
C ARG A 64 -11.70 -17.57 -14.82
N ASN A 65 -11.14 -18.59 -14.16
CA ASN A 65 -10.77 -19.82 -14.83
C ASN A 65 -12.00 -20.74 -14.87
N MET A 66 -12.52 -21.00 -16.07
CA MET A 66 -13.74 -21.80 -16.26
C MET A 66 -13.55 -23.28 -15.94
N ASP A 67 -12.32 -23.80 -15.99
CA ASP A 67 -12.05 -25.24 -15.81
C ASP A 67 -12.07 -25.65 -14.33
N ASN A 68 -11.62 -24.75 -13.45
CA ASN A 68 -11.48 -25.03 -12.02
C ASN A 68 -12.22 -24.05 -11.11
N ASN A 69 -12.86 -23.03 -11.66
CA ASN A 69 -13.59 -21.98 -10.95
C ASN A 69 -12.71 -21.12 -10.02
N ASP A 70 -11.41 -21.04 -10.29
CA ASP A 70 -10.53 -20.07 -9.61
C ASP A 70 -10.84 -18.65 -10.10
N ILE A 71 -10.68 -17.67 -9.21
CA ILE A 71 -10.85 -16.25 -9.52
C ILE A 71 -9.53 -15.54 -9.27
N TYR A 72 -8.93 -14.98 -10.32
CA TYR A 72 -7.74 -14.15 -10.25
C TYR A 72 -8.13 -12.67 -10.28
N ILE A 73 -7.78 -11.93 -9.24
CA ILE A 73 -8.20 -10.54 -9.01
C ILE A 73 -6.96 -9.67 -8.93
N TYR A 74 -6.88 -8.60 -9.71
CA TYR A 74 -5.66 -7.78 -9.80
C TYR A 74 -5.95 -6.33 -10.16
N ASN A 75 -5.14 -5.41 -9.61
CA ASN A 75 -5.22 -3.99 -9.93
C ASN A 75 -4.56 -3.68 -11.28
N VAL A 76 -5.14 -2.74 -12.03
CA VAL A 76 -4.72 -2.33 -13.38
C VAL A 76 -4.55 -0.82 -13.52
N ASP A 77 -4.28 -0.11 -12.42
CA ASP A 77 -4.02 1.34 -12.48
C ASP A 77 -2.61 1.65 -12.98
N ASN A 78 -1.70 0.69 -12.87
CA ASN A 78 -0.36 0.77 -13.43
C ASN A 78 -0.30 -0.01 -14.74
N ALA A 79 0.66 0.34 -15.61
CA ALA A 79 0.97 -0.42 -16.83
C ALA A 79 1.47 -1.85 -16.56
N LYS A 80 1.60 -2.27 -15.29
CA LYS A 80 1.97 -3.62 -14.88
C LYS A 80 1.17 -4.01 -13.64
N VAL A 81 0.83 -5.30 -13.54
CA VAL A 81 0.25 -5.89 -12.34
C VAL A 81 1.34 -6.06 -11.30
N ASN A 82 1.17 -5.41 -10.14
CA ASN A 82 2.06 -5.59 -9.00
C ASN A 82 1.57 -6.76 -8.14
N PRO A 83 2.43 -7.71 -7.73
CA PRO A 83 1.98 -8.87 -6.96
C PRO A 83 1.31 -8.50 -5.64
N GLU A 84 1.72 -7.42 -4.98
CA GLU A 84 1.10 -6.93 -3.74
C GLU A 84 -0.31 -6.35 -3.93
N LEU A 85 -0.74 -6.11 -5.18
CA LEU A 85 -2.09 -5.70 -5.57
C LEU A 85 -2.77 -6.78 -6.43
N ALA A 86 -2.47 -8.05 -6.19
CA ALA A 86 -3.08 -9.17 -6.86
C ALA A 86 -3.37 -10.31 -5.89
N MET A 87 -4.42 -11.10 -6.18
CA MET A 87 -4.83 -12.26 -5.40
C MET A 87 -5.45 -13.34 -6.29
N LEU A 88 -5.28 -14.59 -5.91
CA LEU A 88 -5.90 -15.77 -6.51
C LEU A 88 -6.76 -16.45 -5.45
N VAL A 89 -8.07 -16.56 -5.69
CA VAL A 89 -8.98 -17.34 -4.85
C VAL A 89 -9.23 -18.67 -5.56
N ASP A 90 -8.76 -19.76 -4.95
CA ASP A 90 -8.97 -21.10 -5.51
C ASP A 90 -10.37 -21.65 -5.22
N LYS A 91 -10.74 -22.72 -5.90
CA LYS A 91 -12.03 -23.42 -5.71
C LYS A 91 -12.34 -23.87 -4.27
N ASN A 92 -11.32 -24.04 -3.43
CA ASN A 92 -11.48 -24.42 -2.02
C ASN A 92 -11.69 -23.19 -1.13
N GLY A 93 -11.64 -21.98 -1.70
CA GLY A 93 -11.74 -20.72 -0.99
C GLY A 93 -10.43 -20.29 -0.34
N ILE A 94 -9.27 -20.83 -0.77
CA ILE A 94 -7.97 -20.33 -0.32
C ILE A 94 -7.56 -19.15 -1.19
N LEU A 95 -7.35 -18.01 -0.54
CA LEU A 95 -6.81 -16.80 -1.12
C LEU A 95 -5.28 -16.84 -1.03
N THR A 96 -4.60 -16.71 -2.17
CA THR A 96 -3.16 -16.53 -2.30
C THR A 96 -2.88 -15.11 -2.80
N HIS A 97 -2.01 -14.35 -2.13
CA HIS A 97 -1.75 -12.96 -2.53
C HIS A 97 -0.33 -12.49 -2.19
N GLY A 98 0.12 -11.43 -2.84
CA GLY A 98 1.39 -10.77 -2.53
C GLY A 98 1.26 -9.76 -1.38
N SER A 99 2.37 -9.52 -0.69
CA SER A 99 2.48 -8.48 0.34
C SER A 99 3.85 -7.83 0.31
N LEU A 100 3.87 -6.52 0.08
CA LEU A 100 5.07 -5.67 0.14
C LEU A 100 5.34 -5.20 1.58
N ALA A 101 6.56 -5.40 2.07
CA ALA A 101 7.06 -4.81 3.30
C ALA A 101 8.59 -4.65 3.23
N GLY A 102 9.11 -3.48 3.65
CA GLY A 102 10.54 -3.19 3.65
C GLY A 102 11.20 -3.39 2.28
N GLY A 103 10.53 -2.99 1.19
CA GLY A 103 11.02 -3.15 -0.18
C GLY A 103 10.97 -4.58 -0.73
N ARG A 104 10.42 -5.54 0.02
CA ARG A 104 10.36 -6.95 -0.40
C ARG A 104 8.92 -7.44 -0.50
N VAL A 105 8.59 -8.05 -1.63
CA VAL A 105 7.33 -8.76 -1.85
C VAL A 105 7.46 -10.20 -1.37
N THR A 106 6.42 -10.69 -0.71
CA THR A 106 6.29 -12.09 -0.25
C THR A 106 4.87 -12.59 -0.54
N VAL A 107 4.71 -13.89 -0.78
CA VAL A 107 3.41 -14.52 -1.06
C VAL A 107 2.85 -15.16 0.20
N HIS A 108 1.56 -14.97 0.45
CA HIS A 108 0.86 -15.46 1.65
C HIS A 108 -0.48 -16.07 1.26
N ARG A 109 -0.98 -16.96 2.12
CA ARG A 109 -2.23 -17.69 1.91
C ARG A 109 -3.14 -17.56 3.13
N VAL A 110 -4.45 -17.47 2.92
CA VAL A 110 -5.48 -17.43 3.96
C VAL A 110 -6.80 -17.96 3.42
N ASN A 111 -7.67 -18.49 4.27
CA ASN A 111 -9.03 -18.83 3.85
C ASN A 111 -9.84 -17.54 3.63
N ALA A 112 -10.36 -17.36 2.41
CA ALA A 112 -11.13 -16.19 1.99
C ALA A 112 -12.40 -15.95 2.84
N LYS A 113 -12.98 -17.02 3.41
CA LYS A 113 -14.13 -16.92 4.32
C LYS A 113 -13.76 -16.37 5.70
N ASP A 114 -12.50 -16.55 6.10
CA ASP A 114 -12.04 -16.15 7.42
C ASP A 114 -11.64 -14.68 7.43
N PHE A 115 -10.93 -14.25 6.38
CA PHE A 115 -10.40 -12.90 6.30
C PHE A 115 -10.10 -12.48 4.84
N ASN A 116 -10.59 -11.30 4.47
CA ASN A 116 -10.18 -10.62 3.25
C ASN A 116 -9.09 -9.59 3.61
N PRO A 117 -7.84 -9.77 3.16
CA PRO A 117 -6.78 -8.83 3.47
C PRO A 117 -6.88 -7.51 2.68
N TYR A 118 -7.75 -7.40 1.68
CA TYR A 118 -7.91 -6.21 0.86
C TYR A 118 -9.24 -5.49 1.13
N SER A 119 -9.35 -4.25 0.65
CA SER A 119 -10.61 -3.48 0.65
C SER A 119 -11.48 -3.74 -0.59
N ILE A 120 -11.12 -4.72 -1.42
CA ILE A 120 -11.81 -5.09 -2.66
C ILE A 120 -12.56 -6.40 -2.46
N PRO A 121 -13.79 -6.57 -3.00
CA PRO A 121 -14.53 -7.83 -2.91
C PRO A 121 -13.77 -9.01 -3.52
N LEU A 122 -13.85 -10.18 -2.88
CA LEU A 122 -13.26 -11.43 -3.38
C LEU A 122 -14.14 -12.14 -4.41
N SER A 123 -15.41 -11.74 -4.49
CA SER A 123 -16.34 -12.17 -5.52
C SER A 123 -16.48 -11.08 -6.58
N GLU A 124 -16.64 -11.49 -7.84
CA GLU A 124 -16.92 -10.60 -8.95
C GLU A 124 -18.22 -9.80 -8.68
N PRO A 125 -18.19 -8.45 -8.81
CA PRO A 125 -19.39 -7.62 -8.70
C PRO A 125 -20.40 -7.85 -9.83
N SER A 126 -21.59 -7.26 -9.69
CA SER A 126 -22.61 -7.28 -10.74
C SER A 126 -22.16 -6.53 -12.00
N ASP A 127 -22.59 -7.00 -13.17
CA ASP A 127 -22.22 -6.42 -14.47
C ASP A 127 -22.54 -4.93 -14.65
N GLU A 128 -23.52 -4.40 -13.91
CA GLU A 128 -23.87 -2.96 -13.94
C GLU A 128 -22.72 -2.04 -13.52
N GLN A 129 -21.72 -2.56 -12.81
CA GLN A 129 -20.54 -1.82 -12.34
C GLN A 129 -19.30 -2.03 -13.23
N ARG A 130 -19.43 -2.83 -14.30
CA ARG A 130 -18.33 -3.21 -15.18
C ARG A 130 -17.87 -2.00 -15.99
N ILE A 131 -16.56 -1.85 -16.11
CA ILE A 131 -15.92 -0.87 -16.99
C ILE A 131 -15.29 -1.56 -18.20
N ALA A 132 -15.33 -0.90 -19.35
CA ALA A 132 -14.61 -1.35 -20.54
C ALA A 132 -13.15 -0.85 -20.46
N LEU A 133 -12.21 -1.74 -20.77
CA LEU A 133 -10.83 -1.38 -21.05
C LEU A 133 -10.59 -1.35 -22.56
N THR A 134 -9.75 -0.44 -23.02
CA THR A 134 -9.27 -0.47 -24.40
C THR A 134 -8.32 -1.65 -24.62
N ALA A 135 -8.16 -2.10 -25.87
CA ALA A 135 -7.22 -3.16 -26.21
C ALA A 135 -5.77 -2.81 -25.80
N ASN A 136 -5.40 -1.53 -25.91
CA ASN A 136 -4.09 -1.03 -25.48
C ASN A 136 -3.93 -1.13 -23.96
N GLU A 137 -4.90 -0.64 -23.18
CA GLU A 137 -4.88 -0.76 -21.72
C GLU A 137 -4.74 -2.22 -21.27
N PHE A 138 -5.47 -3.14 -21.90
CA PHE A 138 -5.35 -4.56 -21.60
C PHE A 138 -3.95 -5.11 -21.94
N SER A 139 -3.42 -4.74 -23.11
CA SER A 139 -2.11 -5.22 -23.57
C SER A 139 -0.96 -4.77 -22.67
N ASP A 140 -1.07 -3.59 -22.03
CA ASP A 140 -0.02 -3.05 -21.17
C ASP A 140 0.28 -4.00 -20.00
N PHE A 141 -0.75 -4.56 -19.36
CA PHE A 141 -0.59 -5.36 -18.14
C PHE A 141 -0.71 -6.88 -18.34
N ALA A 142 -1.22 -7.36 -19.49
CA ALA A 142 -1.56 -8.78 -19.68
C ALA A 142 -0.42 -9.76 -19.40
N GLU A 143 0.80 -9.43 -19.84
CA GLU A 143 1.99 -10.27 -19.57
C GLU A 143 2.29 -10.36 -18.08
N SER A 144 2.41 -9.21 -17.40
CA SER A 144 2.65 -9.16 -15.95
C SER A 144 1.54 -9.84 -15.13
N ALA A 145 0.29 -9.78 -15.60
CA ALA A 145 -0.83 -10.49 -14.96
C ALA A 145 -0.65 -12.01 -15.02
N ASN A 146 -0.10 -12.56 -16.10
CA ASN A 146 0.21 -13.97 -16.22
C ASN A 146 1.40 -14.36 -15.33
N GLU A 147 2.48 -13.57 -15.35
CA GLU A 147 3.66 -13.80 -14.50
C GLU A 147 3.29 -13.86 -13.01
N VAL A 148 2.48 -12.90 -12.53
CA VAL A 148 2.04 -12.86 -11.14
C VAL A 148 1.13 -14.04 -10.81
N LEU A 149 0.23 -14.44 -11.72
CA LEU A 149 -0.60 -15.62 -11.52
C LEU A 149 0.24 -16.89 -11.39
N ASP A 150 1.27 -17.06 -12.21
CA ASP A 150 2.16 -18.22 -12.17
C ASP A 150 2.92 -18.28 -10.83
N ILE A 151 3.41 -17.13 -10.34
CA ILE A 151 4.02 -17.03 -9.00
C ILE A 151 3.05 -17.52 -7.91
N PHE A 152 1.77 -17.16 -7.99
CA PHE A 152 0.78 -17.59 -7.00
C PHE A 152 0.45 -19.07 -7.11
N LYS A 153 0.34 -19.62 -8.32
CA LYS A 153 0.12 -21.06 -8.54
C LYS A 153 1.26 -21.93 -8.04
N MET A 154 2.49 -21.40 -8.05
CA MET A 154 3.68 -22.08 -7.53
C MET A 154 3.80 -22.00 -5.99
N SER A 155 2.96 -21.21 -5.31
CA SER A 155 3.04 -21.07 -3.85
C SER A 155 2.48 -22.31 -3.13
N ASP A 156 3.32 -22.94 -2.32
CA ASP A 156 3.00 -24.11 -1.50
C ASP A 156 2.82 -23.81 -0.01
N SER A 157 2.93 -22.53 0.38
CA SER A 157 2.83 -22.09 1.78
C SER A 157 1.53 -22.55 2.44
N ALA A 158 1.57 -22.94 3.72
CA ALA A 158 0.34 -23.29 4.43
C ALA A 158 -0.55 -22.03 4.61
N PRO A 159 -1.88 -22.12 4.43
CA PRO A 159 -2.79 -21.02 4.75
C PRO A 159 -2.66 -20.59 6.21
N ALA A 160 -2.69 -19.28 6.44
CA ALA A 160 -2.70 -18.69 7.76
C ALA A 160 -3.91 -19.16 8.56
N SER A 161 -3.66 -19.69 9.76
CA SER A 161 -4.69 -19.85 10.79
C SER A 161 -4.87 -18.52 11.52
N LEU A 162 -6.13 -18.16 11.76
CA LEU A 162 -6.55 -16.99 12.54
C LEU A 162 -7.25 -17.42 13.84
N ASP A 163 -6.83 -18.56 14.38
CA ASP A 163 -7.33 -19.07 15.64
C ASP A 163 -6.87 -18.18 16.79
N ILE A 164 -7.74 -18.03 17.79
CA ILE A 164 -7.54 -17.07 18.88
C ILE A 164 -6.23 -17.30 19.67
N TYR A 165 -5.68 -18.51 19.74
CA TYR A 165 -4.56 -18.84 20.64
C TYR A 165 -3.16 -18.39 20.18
N GLN A 166 -3.03 -17.52 19.18
CA GLN A 166 -1.73 -16.97 18.78
C GLN A 166 -1.34 -15.78 19.67
N LEU A 167 -0.51 -16.02 20.68
CA LEU A 167 -0.38 -15.07 21.79
C LEU A 167 0.74 -14.01 21.67
N GLN A 168 1.81 -14.20 20.89
CA GLN A 168 3.01 -13.31 20.98
C GLN A 168 3.80 -13.07 19.67
N PRO A 169 3.20 -12.64 18.55
CA PRO A 169 4.01 -12.30 17.38
C PRO A 169 4.43 -10.83 17.35
N SER A 170 5.59 -10.64 16.75
CA SER A 170 6.14 -9.36 16.36
C SER A 170 6.53 -9.43 14.89
N ALA A 171 6.47 -8.30 14.20
CA ALA A 171 7.18 -8.10 12.95
C ALA A 171 8.67 -8.37 13.16
N THR A 172 9.34 -8.84 12.10
CA THR A 172 10.78 -9.13 12.12
C THR A 172 11.58 -7.83 12.18
N ALA A 173 12.81 -7.86 12.73
CA ALA A 173 13.62 -6.66 12.92
C ALA A 173 13.86 -5.84 11.63
N ASN A 174 13.96 -6.51 10.48
CA ASN A 174 14.09 -5.88 9.15
C ASN A 174 12.77 -5.30 8.59
N ARG A 175 11.65 -5.48 9.28
CA ARG A 175 10.32 -4.98 8.93
C ARG A 175 9.74 -4.05 9.99
N LEU A 176 10.53 -3.66 10.99
CA LEU A 176 10.14 -2.64 11.97
C LEU A 176 10.22 -1.25 11.34
N PRO A 177 9.30 -0.33 11.69
CA PRO A 177 9.28 1.00 11.13
C PRO A 177 10.55 1.77 11.51
N TRP A 178 11.16 2.39 10.51
CA TRP A 178 12.34 3.22 10.73
C TRP A 178 11.99 4.57 11.37
N ARG A 179 12.96 5.12 12.11
CA ARG A 179 12.85 6.46 12.73
C ARG A 179 12.54 7.50 11.68
N GLY A 180 11.53 8.32 11.89
CA GLY A 180 11.20 9.41 10.98
C GLY A 180 10.44 10.51 11.67
N TYR A 181 10.21 11.60 10.95
CA TYR A 181 9.48 12.76 11.42
C TYR A 181 8.08 12.77 10.83
N TRP A 182 7.12 13.43 11.48
CA TRP A 182 5.78 13.58 10.89
C TRP A 182 5.70 14.73 9.89
N TRP A 183 6.79 15.49 9.69
CA TRP A 183 6.86 16.60 8.75
C TRP A 183 5.68 17.58 8.89
N PRO A 184 5.63 18.34 10.00
CA PRO A 184 4.52 19.25 10.28
C PRO A 184 4.33 20.25 9.16
N ARG A 185 3.09 20.62 8.87
CA ARG A 185 2.81 21.78 7.99
C ARG A 185 3.26 23.09 8.64
N LYS A 186 3.26 23.15 9.98
CA LYS A 186 3.84 24.29 10.71
C LYS A 186 5.34 24.39 10.44
N ASN A 187 5.81 25.57 10.04
CA ASN A 187 7.20 25.87 9.66
C ASN A 187 7.74 25.11 8.43
N MET A 188 6.95 24.23 7.82
CA MET A 188 7.22 23.56 6.53
C MET A 188 8.65 22.96 6.38
N PRO A 189 9.14 22.13 7.33
CA PRO A 189 10.45 21.48 7.21
C PRO A 189 10.59 20.58 5.97
N MET A 190 9.49 20.16 5.35
CA MET A 190 9.47 19.41 4.08
C MET A 190 10.05 20.21 2.90
N LEU A 191 10.07 21.55 2.97
CA LEU A 191 10.63 22.37 1.89
C LEU A 191 12.14 22.16 1.70
N THR A 192 12.87 21.80 2.75
CA THR A 192 14.31 21.54 2.65
C THR A 192 14.63 20.34 1.74
N PRO A 193 14.09 19.13 1.98
CA PRO A 193 14.29 18.00 1.07
C PRO A 193 13.75 18.28 -0.33
N LEU A 194 12.62 18.98 -0.46
CA LEU A 194 12.03 19.25 -1.78
C LEU A 194 12.81 20.28 -2.60
N ARG A 195 13.43 21.29 -1.98
CA ARG A 195 14.33 22.22 -2.70
C ARG A 195 15.59 21.50 -3.21
N LYS A 196 16.10 20.54 -2.43
CA LYS A 196 17.21 19.68 -2.87
C LYS A 196 16.79 18.79 -4.03
N TYR A 197 15.60 18.21 -3.96
CA TYR A 197 15.00 17.45 -5.07
C TYR A 197 14.88 18.31 -6.33
N ASP A 198 14.35 19.53 -6.20
CA ASP A 198 14.19 20.47 -7.31
C ASP A 198 15.52 20.78 -8.00
N SER A 199 16.57 21.09 -7.22
CA SER A 199 17.92 21.33 -7.75
C SER A 199 18.52 20.10 -8.42
N TYR A 200 18.31 18.91 -7.84
CA TYR A 200 18.79 17.65 -8.41
C TYR A 200 18.14 17.37 -9.78
N VAL A 201 16.81 17.47 -9.86
CA VAL A 201 16.07 17.24 -11.10
C VAL A 201 16.39 18.33 -12.14
N ALA A 202 16.57 19.59 -11.72
CA ALA A 202 16.97 20.66 -12.64
C ALA A 202 18.32 20.40 -13.31
N ALA A 203 19.32 19.97 -12.53
CA ALA A 203 20.65 19.69 -13.06
C ALA A 203 20.68 18.43 -13.95
N ARG A 204 19.88 17.41 -13.64
CA ARG A 204 19.87 16.11 -14.33
C ARG A 204 18.90 16.05 -15.52
N GLY A 205 17.74 16.68 -15.39
CA GLY A 205 16.63 16.66 -16.34
C GLY A 205 16.43 17.97 -17.09
N GLY A 206 17.23 19.00 -16.81
CA GLY A 206 17.21 20.28 -17.53
C GLY A 206 16.11 21.26 -17.11
N GLY A 207 15.34 20.96 -16.05
CA GLY A 207 14.27 21.84 -15.58
C GLY A 207 13.88 21.60 -14.12
N ASN A 208 13.59 22.68 -13.39
CA ASN A 208 13.09 22.59 -12.03
C ASN A 208 11.63 22.09 -12.04
N PRO A 209 11.33 20.95 -11.39
CA PRO A 209 9.98 20.40 -11.38
C PRO A 209 9.01 21.18 -10.48
N GLY A 210 9.51 22.03 -9.58
CA GLY A 210 8.73 22.91 -8.72
C GLY A 210 8.07 22.18 -7.54
N ALA A 211 8.67 21.12 -7.02
CA ALA A 211 8.13 20.36 -5.90
C ALA A 211 8.06 21.16 -4.62
N ALA A 212 9.08 21.95 -4.28
CA ALA A 212 9.02 22.79 -3.08
C ALA A 212 7.94 23.88 -3.21
N ALA A 213 7.80 24.47 -4.39
CA ALA A 213 6.76 25.47 -4.65
C ALA A 213 5.35 24.86 -4.58
N TYR A 214 5.18 23.64 -5.12
CA TYR A 214 3.91 22.90 -5.02
C TYR A 214 3.53 22.64 -3.57
N GLU A 215 4.48 22.13 -2.77
CA GLU A 215 4.28 21.84 -1.35
C GLU A 215 3.87 23.09 -0.56
N GLN A 216 4.54 24.22 -0.83
CA GLN A 216 4.19 25.49 -0.20
C GLN A 216 2.78 25.96 -0.54
N ALA A 217 2.33 25.73 -1.78
CA ALA A 217 1.02 26.19 -2.26
C ALA A 217 -0.14 25.30 -1.82
N HIS A 218 0.08 23.98 -1.67
CA HIS A 218 -1.01 23.00 -1.46
C HIS A 218 -1.02 22.39 -0.05
N HIS A 219 0.10 22.37 0.66
CA HIS A 219 0.22 21.78 2.00
C HIS A 219 0.69 22.79 3.05
N GLY A 220 0.40 24.07 2.83
CA GLY A 220 0.67 25.15 3.77
C GLY A 220 -0.02 24.97 5.12
N TYR A 221 0.47 25.69 6.13
CA TYR A 221 -0.11 25.65 7.48
C TYR A 221 -1.46 26.37 7.55
N HIS A 222 -2.53 25.63 7.86
CA HIS A 222 -3.89 26.17 8.02
C HIS A 222 -4.34 26.29 9.50
N GLY A 223 -3.41 26.56 10.41
CA GLY A 223 -3.73 26.82 11.83
C GLY A 223 -3.76 25.58 12.73
N VAL A 224 -3.57 24.38 12.19
CA VAL A 224 -3.62 23.11 12.94
C VAL A 224 -2.22 22.56 13.20
N SER A 225 -1.72 22.72 14.42
CA SER A 225 -0.32 22.48 14.81
C SER A 225 0.15 21.03 14.70
N TRP A 226 -0.79 20.07 14.74
CA TRP A 226 -0.50 18.64 14.61
C TRP A 226 -0.54 18.13 13.17
N SER A 227 -1.06 18.93 12.22
CA SER A 227 -1.16 18.53 10.80
C SER A 227 0.22 18.35 10.16
N GLY A 228 0.33 17.36 9.29
CA GLY A 228 1.59 16.98 8.64
C GLY A 228 1.44 15.72 7.79
N HIS A 229 2.55 15.03 7.61
CA HIS A 229 2.73 13.83 6.79
C HIS A 229 2.95 12.58 7.65
N CYS A 230 2.22 12.45 8.77
CA CYS A 230 2.32 11.27 9.66
C CYS A 230 1.90 9.99 8.93
N ASN A 231 0.86 10.06 8.08
CA ASN A 231 0.44 8.98 7.18
C ASN A 231 1.55 8.59 6.20
N GLY A 232 2.18 9.58 5.57
CA GLY A 232 3.26 9.34 4.61
C GLY A 232 4.50 8.71 5.25
N TRP A 233 4.88 9.18 6.44
CA TRP A 233 5.93 8.52 7.23
C TRP A 233 5.54 7.08 7.59
N ALA A 234 4.33 6.86 8.13
CA ALA A 234 3.88 5.53 8.53
C ALA A 234 3.86 4.54 7.34
N ALA A 235 3.38 4.97 6.17
CA ALA A 235 3.40 4.19 4.94
C ALA A 235 4.83 3.85 4.51
N ALA A 236 5.67 4.88 4.33
CA ALA A 236 7.06 4.72 3.88
C ALA A 236 7.88 3.83 4.84
N ALA A 237 7.65 3.98 6.16
CA ALA A 237 8.30 3.19 7.19
C ALA A 237 7.98 1.70 7.15
N ILE A 238 6.84 1.33 6.57
CA ILE A 238 6.41 -0.07 6.42
C ILE A 238 6.83 -0.64 5.07
N ILE A 239 6.64 0.08 3.97
CA ILE A 239 6.81 -0.48 2.62
C ILE A 239 8.20 -0.28 2.03
N ARG A 240 9.02 0.65 2.56
CA ARG A 240 10.35 0.95 2.03
C ARG A 240 11.46 0.57 3.01
N SER A 241 12.60 0.18 2.45
CA SER A 241 13.85 0.07 3.18
C SER A 241 14.27 1.43 3.73
N GLU A 242 14.85 1.43 4.94
CA GLU A 242 15.36 2.66 5.54
C GLU A 242 16.56 3.21 4.75
N PRO A 243 16.58 4.52 4.40
CA PRO A 243 17.80 5.18 3.99
C PRO A 243 18.81 5.23 5.14
N ARG A 244 20.02 4.70 4.96
CA ARG A 244 21.01 4.54 6.04
C ARG A 244 22.26 5.42 5.91
N SER A 245 22.44 6.10 4.80
CA SER A 245 23.61 6.93 4.54
C SER A 245 23.27 8.19 3.75
N THR A 246 24.06 9.24 3.96
CA THR A 246 24.01 10.46 3.15
C THR A 246 24.41 10.13 1.71
N ARG A 247 23.73 10.76 0.75
CA ARG A 247 23.97 10.62 -0.69
C ARG A 247 24.43 11.96 -1.27
N HIS A 248 25.52 11.95 -2.02
CA HIS A 248 26.01 13.13 -2.72
C HIS A 248 25.94 12.87 -4.23
N ASP A 249 25.38 13.83 -4.94
CA ASP A 249 25.29 13.79 -6.40
C ASP A 249 26.32 14.75 -7.02
N PRO A 250 27.33 14.25 -7.77
CA PRO A 250 28.38 15.12 -8.32
C PRO A 250 27.91 15.99 -9.48
N ILE A 251 26.80 15.65 -10.15
CA ILE A 251 26.28 16.43 -11.29
C ILE A 251 25.53 17.65 -10.80
N SER A 252 24.61 17.47 -9.85
CA SER A 252 23.84 18.57 -9.27
C SER A 252 24.56 19.28 -8.12
N GLY A 253 25.61 18.67 -7.56
CA GLY A 253 26.30 19.14 -6.35
C GLY A 253 25.48 18.98 -5.06
N VAL A 254 24.27 18.41 -5.14
CA VAL A 254 23.35 18.30 -4.00
C VAL A 254 23.76 17.15 -3.09
N THR A 255 23.75 17.42 -1.78
CA THR A 255 23.92 16.41 -0.73
C THR A 255 22.61 16.18 0.02
N PHE A 256 22.10 14.96 -0.07
CA PHE A 256 20.91 14.48 0.63
C PHE A 256 21.31 13.74 1.90
N SER A 257 21.03 14.35 3.06
CA SER A 257 21.14 13.65 4.34
C SER A 257 20.13 12.50 4.42
N VAL A 258 20.29 11.63 5.42
CA VAL A 258 19.28 10.59 5.70
C VAL A 258 17.92 11.20 6.00
N GLY A 259 17.87 12.32 6.74
CA GLY A 259 16.64 13.05 7.01
C GLY A 259 15.95 13.56 5.74
N ASP A 260 16.73 14.09 4.79
CA ASP A 260 16.18 14.56 3.51
C ASP A 260 15.54 13.41 2.71
N GLN A 261 16.24 12.27 2.64
CA GLN A 261 15.75 11.07 1.94
C GLN A 261 14.45 10.56 2.58
N LYS A 262 14.41 10.48 3.92
CA LYS A 262 13.20 10.08 4.66
C LYS A 262 12.03 11.05 4.40
N GLY A 263 12.30 12.35 4.32
CA GLY A 263 11.28 13.34 3.97
C GLY A 263 10.69 13.16 2.58
N MET A 264 11.55 12.98 1.57
CA MET A 264 11.09 12.69 0.21
C MET A 264 10.29 11.39 0.12
N LEU A 265 10.66 10.35 0.88
CA LEU A 265 9.88 9.12 0.94
C LEU A 265 8.52 9.33 1.63
N SER A 266 8.46 10.11 2.71
CA SER A 266 7.19 10.46 3.36
C SER A 266 6.26 11.25 2.44
N GLU A 267 6.81 12.14 1.61
CA GLU A 267 6.02 12.86 0.61
C GLU A 267 5.56 11.95 -0.53
N LEU A 268 6.44 11.07 -1.00
CA LEU A 268 6.15 10.12 -2.07
C LEU A 268 5.03 9.15 -1.70
N ASP A 269 5.08 8.63 -0.47
CA ASP A 269 4.12 7.66 0.05
C ASP A 269 3.01 8.33 0.88
N TYR A 270 2.81 9.64 0.73
CA TYR A 270 1.69 10.35 1.37
C TYR A 270 0.35 9.68 1.04
N CYS A 271 0.19 9.24 -0.20
CA CYS A 271 -0.84 8.28 -0.57
C CYS A 271 -0.24 6.95 -1.02
N VAL A 272 -0.97 5.89 -0.69
CA VAL A 272 -0.66 4.51 -1.01
C VAL A 272 -1.95 3.76 -1.29
N SER A 273 -1.87 2.66 -2.01
CA SER A 273 -2.94 1.66 -2.01
C SER A 273 -3.05 1.07 -0.61
N THR A 274 -4.25 0.95 -0.09
CA THR A 274 -4.48 0.58 1.32
C THR A 274 -5.51 -0.52 1.44
N ALA A 275 -5.28 -1.43 2.38
CA ALA A 275 -6.37 -2.15 3.03
C ALA A 275 -6.80 -1.36 4.25
N PHE A 276 -8.09 -1.07 4.37
CA PHE A 276 -8.66 -0.25 5.44
C PHE A 276 -9.70 -1.05 6.22
N PHE A 277 -9.57 -1.08 7.54
CA PHE A 277 -10.39 -1.85 8.47
C PHE A 277 -10.97 -0.91 9.53
N GLY A 278 -12.29 -0.83 9.56
CA GLY A 278 -13.05 0.12 10.37
C GLY A 278 -13.54 1.31 9.56
N LYS A 279 -14.01 2.34 10.24
CA LYS A 279 -14.49 3.60 9.68
C LYS A 279 -13.93 4.74 10.51
N ARG A 280 -13.74 5.92 9.92
CA ARG A 280 -13.28 7.09 10.67
C ARG A 280 -14.42 7.71 11.49
N ASN A 281 -14.12 8.08 12.72
CA ASN A 281 -15.02 8.82 13.58
C ASN A 281 -14.87 10.33 13.36
N ASN A 282 -15.78 10.90 12.58
CA ASN A 282 -15.81 12.34 12.30
C ASN A 282 -16.41 13.19 13.44
N GLY A 283 -16.46 12.68 14.68
CA GLY A 283 -16.98 13.40 15.86
C GLY A 283 -18.48 13.21 16.13
N GLY A 284 -19.06 12.09 15.67
CA GLY A 284 -20.50 11.79 15.77
C GLY A 284 -20.91 10.82 16.89
N GLY A 285 -19.98 10.40 17.75
CA GLY A 285 -20.27 9.58 18.93
C GLY A 285 -20.58 8.10 18.67
N ASN A 286 -20.24 7.57 17.50
CA ASN A 286 -20.43 6.15 17.21
C ASN A 286 -19.20 5.36 17.66
N ASN A 287 -19.27 4.70 18.82
CA ASN A 287 -18.12 3.99 19.44
C ASN A 287 -17.85 2.58 18.84
N GLY A 288 -18.15 2.39 17.56
CA GLY A 288 -18.14 1.09 16.87
C GLY A 288 -17.31 1.09 15.59
N ASP A 289 -16.34 1.99 15.51
CA ASP A 289 -15.57 2.33 14.30
C ASP A 289 -14.91 1.10 13.66
N ILE A 290 -14.31 0.24 14.48
CA ILE A 290 -13.83 -1.10 14.11
C ILE A 290 -14.37 -2.15 15.09
N ARG A 291 -14.92 -3.24 14.57
CA ARG A 291 -15.41 -4.34 15.42
C ARG A 291 -14.25 -5.16 15.99
N PRO A 292 -14.31 -5.66 17.25
CA PRO A 292 -13.18 -6.33 17.89
C PRO A 292 -12.69 -7.58 17.16
N GLU A 293 -13.58 -8.37 16.55
CA GLU A 293 -13.18 -9.56 15.81
C GLU A 293 -12.43 -9.20 14.52
N LEU A 294 -12.82 -8.10 13.86
CA LEU A 294 -12.10 -7.59 12.70
C LEU A 294 -10.72 -7.05 13.10
N PHE A 295 -10.66 -6.27 14.18
CA PHE A 295 -9.40 -5.82 14.77
C PHE A 295 -8.47 -7.00 15.07
N HIS A 296 -8.99 -8.01 15.79
CA HIS A 296 -8.23 -9.19 16.19
C HIS A 296 -7.68 -9.94 14.96
N LYS A 297 -8.54 -10.28 13.99
CA LYS A 297 -8.12 -10.94 12.74
C LYS A 297 -7.09 -10.13 11.97
N THR A 298 -7.26 -8.81 11.90
CA THR A 298 -6.34 -7.92 11.20
C THR A 298 -4.93 -8.00 11.79
N VAL A 299 -4.81 -7.91 13.12
CA VAL A 299 -3.49 -7.97 13.77
C VAL A 299 -2.91 -9.38 13.75
N LEU A 300 -3.72 -10.43 13.93
CA LEU A 300 -3.28 -11.82 13.76
C LEU A 300 -2.70 -12.02 12.35
N TYR A 301 -3.43 -11.63 11.31
CA TYR A 301 -2.99 -11.86 9.94
C TYR A 301 -1.77 -11.04 9.58
N TYR A 302 -1.85 -9.71 9.69
CA TYR A 302 -0.80 -8.84 9.20
C TYR A 302 0.47 -8.92 10.05
N ILE A 303 0.35 -8.84 11.37
CA ILE A 303 1.52 -8.85 12.26
C ILE A 303 1.92 -10.30 12.57
N GLY A 304 0.96 -11.18 12.86
CA GLY A 304 1.19 -12.57 13.22
C GLY A 304 1.70 -13.42 12.08
N ASN A 305 0.95 -13.51 10.98
CA ASN A 305 1.29 -14.37 9.85
C ASN A 305 2.24 -13.68 8.87
N LEU A 306 1.89 -12.48 8.40
CA LEU A 306 2.64 -11.77 7.36
C LEU A 306 3.93 -11.14 7.89
N LYS A 307 4.08 -10.99 9.21
CA LYS A 307 5.17 -10.22 9.86
C LYS A 307 5.28 -8.80 9.30
N LYS A 308 4.14 -8.19 8.96
CA LYS A 308 4.00 -6.85 8.38
C LYS A 308 3.31 -5.94 9.40
N PRO A 309 3.93 -4.81 9.80
CA PRO A 309 3.25 -3.84 10.64
C PRO A 309 1.99 -3.28 9.98
N VAL A 310 1.07 -2.79 10.81
CA VAL A 310 -0.12 -2.05 10.38
C VAL A 310 -0.02 -0.61 10.88
N VAL A 311 -0.85 0.29 10.36
CA VAL A 311 -1.00 1.64 10.88
C VAL A 311 -2.33 1.74 11.60
N MET A 312 -2.35 2.48 12.69
CA MET A 312 -3.54 2.64 13.52
C MET A 312 -3.68 4.07 13.97
N ASP A 313 -4.90 4.59 13.85
CA ASP A 313 -5.33 5.73 14.64
C ASP A 313 -5.97 5.21 15.92
N TYR A 314 -5.37 5.58 17.05
CA TYR A 314 -5.82 5.14 18.36
C TYR A 314 -6.78 6.13 19.03
N ARG A 315 -7.01 7.31 18.45
CA ARG A 315 -7.89 8.35 19.00
C ARG A 315 -9.23 8.31 18.30
N GLN A 316 -10.31 8.45 19.07
CA GLN A 316 -11.68 8.53 18.55
C GLN A 316 -12.15 9.98 18.48
N ASP A 317 -11.27 10.85 18.00
CA ASP A 317 -11.53 12.29 17.89
C ASP A 317 -11.26 12.75 16.45
N PRO A 318 -11.65 13.97 16.05
CA PRO A 318 -11.48 14.43 14.67
C PRO A 318 -10.01 14.51 14.20
N SER A 319 -9.04 14.50 15.13
CA SER A 319 -7.62 14.51 14.81
C SER A 319 -7.14 13.13 14.39
N VAL A 320 -6.38 13.09 13.29
CA VAL A 320 -5.85 11.84 12.76
C VAL A 320 -4.37 11.71 13.11
N ASP A 321 -4.04 10.72 13.93
CA ASP A 321 -2.69 10.47 14.45
C ASP A 321 -2.22 9.06 14.09
N ASN A 322 -1.58 8.94 12.92
CA ASN A 322 -1.14 7.66 12.36
C ASN A 322 0.12 7.12 13.05
N HIS A 323 -0.02 6.02 13.80
CA HIS A 323 1.09 5.33 14.46
C HIS A 323 1.24 3.92 13.91
N VAL A 324 2.48 3.43 13.83
CA VAL A 324 2.76 2.08 13.31
C VAL A 324 2.67 1.07 14.45
N VAL A 325 1.93 0.00 14.26
CA VAL A 325 1.81 -1.11 15.21
C VAL A 325 2.50 -2.34 14.63
N SER A 326 3.54 -2.80 15.30
CA SER A 326 4.47 -3.81 14.78
C SER A 326 4.45 -5.14 15.53
N GLY A 327 3.74 -5.22 16.65
CA GLY A 327 3.75 -6.40 17.50
C GLY A 327 2.59 -6.40 18.48
N TYR A 328 2.27 -7.57 19.00
CA TYR A 328 1.28 -7.71 20.05
C TYR A 328 1.58 -8.88 21.00
N SER A 329 0.97 -8.79 22.17
CA SER A 329 0.97 -9.79 23.23
C SER A 329 -0.47 -9.92 23.73
N MET A 330 -1.06 -11.10 23.64
CA MET A 330 -2.45 -11.34 24.03
C MET A 330 -2.52 -12.28 25.23
N ASN A 331 -3.35 -11.90 26.21
CA ASN A 331 -3.85 -12.80 27.24
C ASN A 331 -5.32 -13.10 26.93
N ILE A 332 -5.66 -14.37 26.82
CA ILE A 332 -6.99 -14.82 26.38
C ILE A 332 -7.57 -15.74 27.46
N GLN A 333 -8.69 -15.32 27.99
CA GLN A 333 -9.41 -16.04 29.04
C GLN A 333 -10.73 -16.55 28.47
N GLN A 334 -10.95 -17.85 28.57
CA GLN A 334 -12.24 -18.43 28.19
C GLN A 334 -13.31 -18.02 29.22
N ASN A 335 -14.45 -17.53 28.73
CA ASN A 335 -15.57 -17.03 29.52
C ASN A 335 -16.90 -17.59 28.97
N GLY A 336 -16.98 -18.92 28.88
CA GLY A 336 -18.07 -19.68 28.26
C GLY A 336 -17.59 -20.55 27.09
N ALA A 337 -18.47 -21.40 26.56
CA ALA A 337 -18.09 -22.43 25.57
C ALA A 337 -17.30 -21.83 24.38
N ASN A 338 -17.83 -20.79 23.74
CA ASN A 338 -17.21 -20.14 22.57
C ASN A 338 -16.92 -18.64 22.80
N ARG A 339 -16.81 -18.21 24.05
CA ARG A 339 -16.67 -16.80 24.43
C ARG A 339 -15.35 -16.58 25.15
N PHE A 340 -14.66 -15.51 24.80
CA PHE A 340 -13.33 -15.21 25.30
C PHE A 340 -13.20 -13.74 25.68
N ILE A 341 -12.46 -13.45 26.74
CA ILE A 341 -11.99 -12.11 27.08
C ILE A 341 -10.54 -12.01 26.63
N VAL A 342 -10.24 -11.05 25.76
CA VAL A 342 -8.89 -10.79 25.27
C VAL A 342 -8.38 -9.49 25.88
N THR A 343 -7.17 -9.55 26.44
CA THR A 343 -6.37 -8.38 26.79
C THR A 343 -5.17 -8.34 25.85
N ALA A 344 -5.19 -7.42 24.87
CA ALA A 344 -4.16 -7.27 23.86
C ALA A 344 -3.25 -6.08 24.18
N THR A 345 -1.99 -6.37 24.49
CA THR A 345 -0.92 -5.37 24.63
C THR A 345 -0.25 -5.20 23.27
N MET A 346 -0.47 -4.05 22.66
CA MET A 346 0.00 -3.71 21.32
C MET A 346 1.27 -2.87 21.39
N SER A 347 2.16 -3.08 20.43
CA SER A 347 3.45 -2.40 20.32
C SER A 347 3.42 -1.31 19.27
N PHE A 348 3.26 -0.08 19.73
CA PHE A 348 3.16 1.11 18.90
C PHE A 348 4.52 1.76 18.68
N HIS A 349 4.67 2.40 17.53
CA HIS A 349 5.78 3.22 17.14
C HIS A 349 5.29 4.60 16.75
N ARG A 350 5.96 5.63 17.29
CA ARG A 350 5.70 7.03 16.96
C ARG A 350 6.90 7.63 16.24
N TYR A 351 6.63 8.68 15.48
CA TYR A 351 7.66 9.51 14.88
C TYR A 351 8.49 10.25 15.95
N ASP A 352 9.67 10.71 15.55
CA ASP A 352 10.57 11.52 16.36
C ASP A 352 9.97 12.90 16.64
N LYS A 353 10.34 13.50 17.78
CA LYS A 353 9.87 14.84 18.17
C LYS A 353 10.51 15.98 17.37
N SER A 354 11.62 15.72 16.69
CA SER A 354 12.36 16.67 15.87
C SER A 354 12.77 16.02 14.56
N ASN A 355 13.05 16.85 13.54
CA ASN A 355 13.65 16.39 12.30
C ASN A 355 15.09 15.92 12.59
N THR A 356 15.38 14.64 12.36
CA THR A 356 16.70 14.05 12.59
C THR A 356 17.14 13.21 11.40
N SER A 357 18.45 13.02 11.26
CA SER A 357 19.04 12.03 10.34
C SER A 357 19.34 10.70 11.01
N SER A 358 18.79 10.45 12.21
CA SER A 358 19.03 9.20 12.94
C SER A 358 18.46 8.00 12.17
N VAL A 359 19.24 6.93 12.12
CA VAL A 359 18.81 5.63 11.58
C VAL A 359 18.32 4.70 12.69
N GLY A 360 17.64 3.63 12.31
CA GLY A 360 17.17 2.58 13.22
C GLY A 360 15.67 2.59 13.45
N ILE A 361 15.23 1.94 14.52
CA ILE A 361 13.81 1.68 14.80
C ILE A 361 13.16 2.90 15.45
N ALA A 362 11.95 3.26 14.99
CA ALA A 362 11.15 4.33 15.55
C ALA A 362 10.84 4.13 17.06
N PRO A 363 10.79 5.19 17.88
CA PRO A 363 10.46 5.11 19.30
C PRO A 363 9.21 4.27 19.60
N ARG A 364 9.34 3.29 20.48
CA ARG A 364 8.29 2.33 20.83
C ARG A 364 7.56 2.70 22.12
N TYR A 365 6.27 2.41 22.19
CA TYR A 365 5.46 2.43 23.41
C TYR A 365 4.36 1.36 23.31
N THR A 366 3.60 1.14 24.38
CA THR A 366 2.52 0.15 24.40
C THR A 366 1.15 0.78 24.60
N ARG A 367 0.12 0.15 24.04
CA ARG A 367 -1.29 0.39 24.39
C ARG A 367 -1.98 -0.92 24.65
N ILE A 368 -2.96 -0.91 25.54
CA ILE A 368 -3.70 -2.11 25.92
C ILE A 368 -5.14 -1.95 25.46
N TYR A 369 -5.65 -2.96 24.78
CA TYR A 369 -7.05 -3.06 24.39
C TYR A 369 -7.68 -4.30 25.04
N LYS A 370 -8.91 -4.15 25.54
CA LYS A 370 -9.67 -5.24 26.16
C LYS A 370 -11.00 -5.42 25.45
N TYR A 371 -11.34 -6.65 25.08
CA TYR A 371 -12.56 -6.95 24.34
C TYR A 371 -13.02 -8.40 24.55
N ASN A 372 -14.31 -8.63 24.35
CA ASN A 372 -14.88 -9.96 24.24
C ASN A 372 -14.79 -10.44 22.79
N LEU A 373 -14.53 -11.73 22.59
CA LEU A 373 -14.70 -12.43 21.32
C LEU A 373 -15.71 -13.57 21.47
N THR A 374 -16.47 -13.80 20.41
CA THR A 374 -17.22 -15.03 20.18
C THR A 374 -16.60 -15.74 18.98
N THR A 375 -16.42 -17.06 19.11
CA THR A 375 -15.83 -17.89 18.06
C THR A 375 -16.86 -18.88 17.49
N ASN A 376 -16.59 -19.39 16.29
CA ASN A 376 -17.29 -20.58 15.80
C ASN A 376 -16.70 -21.86 16.43
N SER A 377 -17.25 -23.03 16.06
CA SER A 377 -16.77 -24.34 16.53
C SER A 377 -15.31 -24.64 16.18
N SER A 378 -14.75 -23.95 15.18
CA SER A 378 -13.35 -24.07 14.75
C SER A 378 -12.42 -23.10 15.49
N GLY A 379 -12.91 -22.31 16.45
CA GLY A 379 -12.10 -21.35 17.21
C GLY A 379 -11.82 -20.03 16.48
N GLN A 380 -12.43 -19.80 15.32
CA GLN A 380 -12.25 -18.57 14.56
C GLN A 380 -13.12 -17.44 15.12
N PRO A 381 -12.59 -16.22 15.30
CA PRO A 381 -13.39 -15.07 15.74
C PRO A 381 -14.51 -14.75 14.73
N ILE A 382 -15.77 -14.70 15.19
CA ILE A 382 -16.93 -14.33 14.35
C ILE A 382 -17.71 -13.13 14.87
N GLY A 383 -17.40 -12.66 16.08
CA GLY A 383 -17.98 -11.45 16.65
C GLY A 383 -17.30 -11.06 17.96
N GLY A 384 -17.68 -9.91 18.50
CA GLY A 384 -17.12 -9.42 19.75
C GLY A 384 -17.73 -8.10 20.22
N SER A 385 -17.32 -7.66 21.40
CA SER A 385 -17.64 -6.33 21.93
C SER A 385 -16.44 -5.73 22.64
N TRP A 386 -16.21 -4.42 22.49
CA TRP A 386 -15.15 -3.75 23.23
C TRP A 386 -15.49 -3.66 24.73
N ILE A 387 -14.46 -3.81 25.57
CA ILE A 387 -14.53 -3.58 27.03
C ILE A 387 -13.79 -2.29 27.38
N SER A 388 -12.62 -2.05 26.76
CA SER A 388 -11.93 -0.76 26.77
C SER A 388 -12.46 0.15 25.65
N SER A 389 -11.89 1.35 25.50
CA SER A 389 -12.02 2.10 24.24
C SER A 389 -11.41 1.32 23.07
N ASN A 390 -11.95 1.53 21.88
CA ASN A 390 -11.47 0.97 20.63
C ASN A 390 -10.56 1.95 19.87
N PRO A 391 -9.66 1.47 18.99
CA PRO A 391 -9.06 2.35 18.00
C PRO A 391 -10.13 2.81 17.00
N ASP A 392 -9.89 3.94 16.32
CA ASP A 392 -10.79 4.44 15.30
C ASP A 392 -10.74 3.50 14.09
N PHE A 393 -9.55 3.34 13.50
CA PHE A 393 -9.35 2.43 12.39
C PHE A 393 -7.94 1.84 12.35
N VAL A 394 -7.82 0.76 11.57
CA VAL A 394 -6.55 0.13 11.22
C VAL A 394 -6.43 0.14 9.70
N TRP A 395 -5.29 0.54 9.17
CA TRP A 395 -5.02 0.46 7.75
C TRP A 395 -3.63 -0.10 7.47
N VAL A 396 -3.46 -0.67 6.28
CA VAL A 396 -2.22 -1.30 5.85
C VAL A 396 -1.79 -0.71 4.51
N PRO A 397 -0.58 -0.11 4.41
CA PRO A 397 -0.05 0.29 3.11
C PRO A 397 0.27 -0.96 2.29
N LEU A 398 -0.42 -1.13 1.16
CA LEU A 398 -0.26 -2.28 0.27
C LEU A 398 0.83 -2.03 -0.77
N SER A 399 0.78 -0.88 -1.44
CA SER A 399 1.67 -0.50 -2.54
C SER A 399 1.80 1.02 -2.61
N PRO A 400 2.94 1.57 -3.08
CA PRO A 400 3.00 2.96 -3.52
C PRO A 400 1.86 3.27 -4.50
N ALA A 401 1.25 4.45 -4.38
CA ALA A 401 0.19 4.91 -5.27
C ALA A 401 0.26 6.44 -5.43
N ARG A 402 -0.64 6.99 -6.23
CA ARG A 402 -0.80 8.43 -6.40
C ARG A 402 -2.24 8.84 -6.12
N CYS A 403 -2.40 9.99 -5.46
CA CYS A 403 -3.66 10.67 -5.25
C CYS A 403 -3.44 12.16 -5.51
N LYS A 404 -4.51 12.97 -5.55
CA LYS A 404 -4.41 14.43 -5.74
C LYS A 404 -3.71 15.14 -4.59
N SER A 405 -3.81 14.63 -3.37
CA SER A 405 -3.12 15.16 -2.19
C SER A 405 -1.62 14.84 -2.15
N ASN A 406 -1.06 14.04 -3.06
CA ASN A 406 0.40 13.98 -3.19
C ASN A 406 0.92 15.26 -3.85
N ASN A 407 2.17 15.60 -3.55
CA ASN A 407 2.95 16.45 -4.44
C ASN A 407 3.16 15.80 -5.82
N GLN A 408 2.47 16.33 -6.83
CA GLN A 408 2.52 15.81 -8.21
C GLN A 408 3.85 16.07 -8.92
N ARG A 409 4.74 16.86 -8.31
CA ARG A 409 6.04 17.22 -8.91
C ARG A 409 7.18 16.31 -8.49
N ILE A 410 6.98 15.47 -7.47
CA ILE A 410 7.93 14.40 -7.14
C ILE A 410 7.59 13.12 -7.89
N THR A 411 8.61 12.38 -8.35
CA THR A 411 8.45 11.07 -9.02
C THR A 411 9.26 9.99 -8.32
N SER A 412 8.74 8.75 -8.34
CA SER A 412 9.47 7.59 -7.81
C SER A 412 10.79 7.38 -8.53
N ALA A 413 10.82 7.57 -9.86
CA ALA A 413 12.03 7.40 -10.68
C ALA A 413 13.18 8.30 -10.21
N TRP A 414 12.94 9.58 -9.97
CA TRP A 414 13.99 10.48 -9.47
C TRP A 414 14.41 10.16 -8.04
N ILE A 415 13.45 9.83 -7.17
CA ILE A 415 13.74 9.48 -5.78
C ILE A 415 14.57 8.18 -5.68
N GLN A 416 14.27 7.17 -6.52
CA GLN A 416 15.05 5.94 -6.61
C GLN A 416 16.48 6.21 -7.04
N GLN A 417 16.70 7.09 -8.02
CA GLN A 417 18.06 7.49 -8.42
C GLN A 417 18.83 8.18 -7.29
N ILE A 418 18.15 8.98 -6.46
CA ILE A 418 18.79 9.66 -5.32
C ILE A 418 19.17 8.67 -4.21
N ILE A 419 18.25 7.78 -3.84
CA ILE A 419 18.39 6.92 -2.66
C ILE A 419 19.19 5.64 -2.98
N GLY A 420 19.17 5.20 -4.24
CA GLY A 420 19.84 3.99 -4.71
C GLY A 420 19.17 2.72 -4.20
N ILE A 421 17.84 2.67 -4.25
CA ILE A 421 16.99 1.55 -3.83
C ILE A 421 16.01 1.12 -4.91
#